data_AF-A0A2G9XD24-F1
#
_entry.id   AF-A0A2G9XD24-F1
#
_cell.length_a   1.000
_cell.length_b   1.000
_cell.length_c   1.000
_cell.angle_alpha   90.00
_cell.angle_beta   90.00
_cell.angle_gamma   90.00
#
_symmetry.space_group_name_H-M   'P 1'
#
loop_
_entity.id
_entity.type
_entity.pdbx_description
1 polymer ?
#
loop_
_entity_poly.entity_id
_entity_poly.type
_entity_poly.pdbx_seq_one_letter_code
_entity_poly.pdbx_strand_id
1 'polypeptide(L)'
;MGGGHAGQGPFAGDQSGAWGPFTWSYTTSQGGGNAGFDFGNFTDPFDIFEEVFGFRGFSGARKPRKGRNLYYSLEVSFAESIQGVEKKVVVNETNLSIKIPAGLSDGTEIRYAGYGEEGPAGAEKGDLFITIKVKPHPKLVIQGDDVFSVEEISFAQAVLGDTLEVDAIDPNSPTAVSRIKLKIPAGTQPNTQFRLRGKGKPKVRGFGRGDHYIQILVTIPARISRQQKKLLEDYLKSG
;
A
#
# COMPACT_ATOMS: atom_id res chain seq x y z
N MET A 1 43.12 -6.38 -57.87
CA MET A 1 44.05 -5.23 -57.89
C MET A 1 43.49 -4.21 -56.91
N GLY A 2 44.11 -3.73 -55.84
CA GLY A 2 45.43 -3.88 -55.25
C GLY A 2 45.62 -2.71 -54.27
N GLY A 3 46.14 -2.99 -53.06
CA GLY A 3 46.67 -2.02 -52.07
C GLY A 3 45.64 -1.35 -51.14
N GLY A 4 45.83 -1.18 -49.83
CA GLY A 4 46.92 -1.50 -48.92
C GLY A 4 47.34 -0.29 -48.07
N HIS A 5 46.97 -0.30 -46.76
CA HIS A 5 47.59 0.35 -45.57
C HIS A 5 47.72 1.91 -45.53
N ALA A 6 47.79 2.63 -44.40
CA ALA A 6 47.47 2.48 -42.96
C ALA A 6 47.78 3.83 -42.25
N GLY A 7 47.13 4.10 -41.11
CA GLY A 7 47.59 5.05 -40.05
C GLY A 7 47.16 6.51 -40.23
N GLN A 8 46.81 7.32 -39.22
CA GLN A 8 46.96 7.30 -37.75
C GLN A 8 45.82 8.15 -37.14
N GLY A 9 45.40 7.86 -35.89
CA GLY A 9 44.46 8.71 -35.13
C GLY A 9 45.14 9.98 -34.57
N PRO A 10 44.64 10.61 -33.49
CA PRO A 10 43.39 10.38 -32.76
C PRO A 10 42.63 11.70 -32.40
N PHE A 11 41.36 11.59 -31.99
CA PHE A 11 40.55 12.67 -31.39
C PHE A 11 40.20 13.90 -32.28
N ALA A 12 39.08 13.79 -32.99
CA ALA A 12 38.17 14.93 -33.12
C ALA A 12 36.75 14.37 -32.96
N GLY A 13 36.31 14.29 -31.70
CA GLY A 13 34.94 13.96 -31.38
C GLY A 13 34.04 15.11 -31.80
N ASP A 14 33.27 14.92 -32.86
CA ASP A 14 32.03 15.65 -33.04
C ASP A 14 31.01 15.01 -32.08
N GLN A 15 30.87 15.59 -30.90
CA GLN A 15 29.79 15.26 -29.96
C GLN A 15 28.72 16.33 -30.05
N SER A 16 27.90 16.24 -31.09
CA SER A 16 26.56 16.79 -31.06
C SER A 16 25.70 15.96 -30.09
N GLY A 17 25.68 16.34 -28.82
CA GLY A 17 24.72 15.86 -27.84
C GLY A 17 23.51 16.78 -27.77
N ALA A 18 22.32 16.26 -28.08
CA ALA A 18 21.07 17.01 -28.15
C ALA A 18 20.22 16.85 -26.88
N TRP A 19 19.96 17.92 -26.10
CA TRP A 19 18.83 18.00 -25.14
C TRP A 19 18.44 19.46 -24.84
N GLY A 20 17.24 19.90 -25.28
CA GLY A 20 16.66 21.22 -24.97
C GLY A 20 16.60 22.20 -26.14
N PRO A 21 15.81 23.29 -26.07
CA PRO A 21 15.43 24.12 -27.23
C PRO A 21 16.53 25.06 -27.74
N PHE A 22 17.79 24.85 -27.35
CA PHE A 22 18.90 25.71 -27.76
C PHE A 22 20.02 24.87 -28.36
N THR A 23 20.32 25.11 -29.63
CA THR A 23 21.47 24.57 -30.36
C THR A 23 22.55 25.65 -30.41
N TRP A 24 23.73 25.40 -29.85
CA TRP A 24 24.88 26.27 -30.04
C TRP A 24 25.75 25.73 -31.15
N SER A 25 25.89 26.51 -32.23
CA SER A 25 26.94 26.31 -33.23
C SER A 25 27.88 27.51 -33.16
N TYR A 26 29.16 27.28 -32.88
CA TYR A 26 30.19 28.31 -33.07
C TYR A 26 30.94 28.02 -34.35
N THR A 27 30.92 28.99 -35.26
CA THR A 27 31.85 29.06 -36.38
C THR A 27 33.01 29.93 -35.93
N THR A 28 34.19 29.35 -35.71
CA THR A 28 35.41 30.14 -35.56
C THR A 28 35.96 30.40 -36.96
N SER A 29 35.57 31.51 -37.58
CA SER A 29 36.26 32.00 -38.77
C SER A 29 37.54 32.72 -38.35
N GLN A 30 38.64 32.07 -38.69
CA GLN A 30 40.00 32.59 -38.65
C GLN A 30 40.11 33.82 -39.57
N GLY A 31 40.65 34.94 -39.08
CA GLY A 31 41.11 36.01 -39.98
C GLY A 31 41.25 37.41 -39.39
N GLY A 32 42.42 37.70 -38.82
CA GLY A 32 43.24 38.89 -39.13
C GLY A 32 42.74 40.29 -38.76
N GLY A 33 43.62 41.05 -38.08
CA GLY A 33 43.65 42.51 -38.18
C GLY A 33 43.65 43.23 -36.83
N ASN A 34 44.81 43.73 -36.44
CA ASN A 34 45.04 44.59 -35.29
C ASN A 34 44.23 45.90 -35.41
N ALA A 35 43.22 46.08 -34.57
CA ALA A 35 42.68 47.37 -34.18
C ALA A 35 42.59 47.37 -32.66
N GLY A 36 43.40 48.23 -32.03
CA GLY A 36 43.55 48.30 -30.58
C GLY A 36 42.22 48.54 -29.89
N PHE A 37 41.82 47.57 -29.08
CA PHE A 37 40.99 47.78 -27.90
C PHE A 37 41.84 47.40 -26.70
N ASP A 38 42.45 48.42 -26.09
CA ASP A 38 43.14 48.31 -24.81
C ASP A 38 42.08 48.17 -23.71
N PHE A 39 41.64 46.94 -23.46
CA PHE A 39 40.96 46.57 -22.23
C PHE A 39 42.04 46.25 -21.21
N GLY A 40 42.55 47.30 -20.55
CA GLY A 40 43.57 47.17 -19.53
C GLY A 40 43.28 46.02 -18.58
N ASN A 41 44.23 45.08 -18.52
CA ASN A 41 44.54 44.27 -17.35
C ASN A 41 43.39 43.44 -16.72
N PHE A 42 42.55 42.78 -17.52
CA PHE A 42 41.56 41.82 -17.02
C PHE A 42 42.15 40.41 -17.01
N THR A 43 42.63 39.97 -15.84
CA THR A 43 43.14 38.60 -15.65
C THR A 43 42.05 37.59 -15.29
N ASP A 44 40.77 37.95 -15.24
CA ASP A 44 39.73 36.94 -15.03
C ASP A 44 38.35 37.31 -15.63
N PRO A 45 37.78 36.49 -16.53
CA PRO A 45 36.43 36.69 -17.08
C PRO A 45 35.30 36.44 -16.07
N PHE A 46 35.62 36.14 -14.80
CA PHE A 46 34.64 35.91 -13.73
C PHE A 46 34.30 37.17 -12.91
N ASP A 47 35.18 38.18 -12.87
CA ASP A 47 34.94 39.39 -12.05
C ASP A 47 33.87 40.32 -12.65
N ILE A 48 33.75 40.37 -13.97
CA ILE A 48 32.71 41.15 -14.67
C ILE A 48 31.31 40.54 -14.45
N PHE A 49 31.23 39.23 -14.19
CA PHE A 49 29.97 38.58 -13.85
C PHE A 49 29.52 38.92 -12.42
N GLU A 50 30.43 39.30 -11.51
CA GLU A 50 30.10 39.68 -10.13
C GLU A 50 29.48 41.09 -10.01
N GLU A 51 29.84 42.02 -10.91
CA GLU A 51 29.34 43.41 -10.88
C GLU A 51 27.93 43.55 -11.47
N VAL A 52 27.60 42.75 -12.49
CA VAL A 52 26.27 42.76 -13.13
C VAL A 52 25.26 41.89 -12.38
N PHE A 53 25.71 40.82 -11.71
CA PHE A 53 24.82 39.89 -11.00
C PHE A 53 24.90 39.93 -9.47
N GLY A 54 25.66 40.85 -8.87
CA GLY A 54 25.55 41.17 -7.44
C GLY A 54 25.78 40.00 -6.49
N PHE A 55 26.70 39.09 -6.79
CA PHE A 55 26.94 37.86 -6.02
C PHE A 55 27.76 38.06 -4.73
N ARG A 56 27.43 39.08 -3.94
CA ARG A 56 27.81 39.14 -2.53
C ARG A 56 26.85 38.27 -1.72
N GLY A 57 26.98 36.94 -1.75
CA GLY A 57 26.00 36.13 -0.99
C GLY A 57 25.99 34.62 -1.04
N PHE A 58 26.95 33.93 -1.63
CA PHE A 58 26.99 32.45 -1.58
C PHE A 58 27.37 31.87 -0.21
N SER A 59 27.20 32.61 0.90
CA SER A 59 26.82 31.95 2.15
C SER A 59 25.37 31.49 2.00
N GLY A 60 25.17 30.33 1.36
CA GLY A 60 23.86 29.71 1.25
C GLY A 60 23.28 29.56 2.66
N ALA A 61 22.40 30.49 3.05
CA ALA A 61 21.59 30.35 4.23
C ALA A 61 20.81 29.05 4.03
N ARG A 62 21.23 27.97 4.70
CA ARG A 62 20.54 26.70 4.67
C ARG A 62 19.09 27.01 5.04
N LYS A 63 18.16 26.85 4.10
CA LYS A 63 16.73 26.94 4.41
C LYS A 63 16.49 26.10 5.65
N PRO A 64 15.75 26.62 6.65
CA PRO A 64 15.47 25.88 7.87
C PRO A 64 14.94 24.50 7.50
N ARG A 65 15.57 23.44 8.02
CA ARG A 65 15.19 22.06 7.67
C ARG A 65 13.82 21.79 8.30
N LYS A 66 12.90 21.21 7.53
CA LYS A 66 11.62 20.70 8.04
C LYS A 66 11.86 19.83 9.29
N GLY A 67 10.96 19.92 10.26
CA GLY A 67 10.98 19.07 11.44
C GLY A 67 10.88 17.58 11.10
N ARG A 68 11.22 16.73 12.06
CA ARG A 68 11.30 15.28 11.86
C ARG A 68 9.90 14.67 11.72
N ASN A 69 9.80 13.66 10.86
CA ASN A 69 8.57 12.87 10.75
C ASN A 69 8.42 11.95 11.96
N LEU A 70 7.17 11.71 12.36
CA LEU A 70 6.79 10.79 13.42
C LEU A 70 6.13 9.55 12.82
N TYR A 71 6.35 8.39 13.45
CA TYR A 71 5.79 7.11 13.02
C TYR A 71 5.12 6.44 14.22
N TYR A 72 3.82 6.22 14.13
CA TYR A 72 3.01 5.61 15.19
C TYR A 72 2.29 4.38 14.65
N SER A 73 2.07 3.40 15.53
CA SER A 73 1.20 2.27 15.25
C SER A 73 -0.07 2.41 16.06
N LEU A 74 -1.23 2.34 15.40
CA LEU A 74 -2.53 2.41 16.05
C LEU A 74 -3.26 1.06 15.92
N GLU A 75 -3.52 0.43 17.06
CA GLU A 75 -4.33 -0.78 17.09
C GLU A 75 -5.83 -0.45 16.95
N VAL A 76 -6.48 -1.20 16.07
CA VAL A 76 -7.94 -1.18 15.88
C VAL A 76 -8.50 -2.58 15.98
N SER A 77 -9.70 -2.69 16.53
CA SER A 77 -10.44 -3.95 16.52
C SER A 77 -10.90 -4.31 15.11
N PHE A 78 -11.23 -5.59 14.91
CA PHE A 78 -11.87 -6.04 13.68
C PHE A 78 -13.12 -5.21 13.36
N ALA A 79 -13.99 -4.99 14.34
CA ALA A 79 -15.22 -4.22 14.15
C ALA A 79 -14.95 -2.77 13.69
N GLU A 80 -14.02 -2.09 14.35
CA GLU A 80 -13.59 -0.74 13.96
C GLU A 80 -13.02 -0.70 12.53
N SER A 81 -12.29 -1.73 12.11
CA SER A 81 -11.77 -1.80 10.73
C SER A 81 -12.86 -1.95 9.68
N ILE A 82 -13.97 -2.63 10.01
CA ILE A 82 -15.11 -2.81 9.11
C ILE A 82 -15.99 -1.57 9.05
N GLN A 83 -16.26 -0.95 10.21
CA GLN A 83 -17.23 0.14 10.34
C GLN A 83 -16.61 1.52 10.11
N GLY A 84 -15.30 1.64 10.30
CA GLY A 84 -14.63 2.93 10.44
C GLY A 84 -14.86 3.52 11.83
N VAL A 85 -13.91 4.33 12.30
CA VAL A 85 -13.98 4.95 13.62
C VAL A 85 -13.18 6.24 13.62
N GLU A 86 -13.61 7.21 14.42
CA GLU A 86 -12.81 8.38 14.75
C GLU A 86 -12.19 8.18 16.14
N LYS A 87 -10.86 8.11 16.21
CA LYS A 87 -10.12 7.93 17.46
C LYS A 87 -9.36 9.20 17.83
N LYS A 88 -9.50 9.61 19.09
CA LYS A 88 -8.65 10.65 19.68
C LYS A 88 -7.37 10.00 20.17
N VAL A 89 -6.23 10.50 19.71
CA VAL A 89 -4.91 10.09 20.18
C VAL A 89 -4.13 11.31 20.64
N VAL A 90 -3.18 11.10 21.56
CA VAL A 90 -2.25 12.15 21.97
C VAL A 90 -0.92 11.88 21.31
N VAL A 91 -0.47 12.82 20.48
CA VAL A 91 0.85 12.79 19.82
C VAL A 91 1.57 14.06 20.22
N ASN A 92 2.76 13.93 20.82
CA ASN A 92 3.55 15.05 21.34
C ASN A 92 2.69 16.05 22.14
N GLU A 93 1.98 15.56 23.15
CA GLU A 93 1.13 16.35 24.05
C GLU A 93 -0.06 17.07 23.37
N THR A 94 -0.25 16.84 22.06
CA THR A 94 -1.35 17.41 21.28
C THR A 94 -2.43 16.35 21.06
N ASN A 95 -3.69 16.71 21.33
CA ASN A 95 -4.84 15.87 21.02
C ASN A 95 -5.16 15.94 19.52
N LEU A 96 -5.10 14.79 18.84
CA LEU A 96 -5.44 14.65 17.42
C LEU A 96 -6.63 13.73 17.25
N SER A 97 -7.59 14.13 16.40
CA SER A 97 -8.69 13.27 15.97
C SER A 97 -8.34 12.59 14.64
N ILE A 98 -8.16 11.28 14.68
CA ILE A 98 -7.81 10.46 13.52
C ILE A 98 -9.07 9.76 13.02
N LYS A 99 -9.47 10.11 11.80
CA LYS A 99 -10.56 9.44 11.10
C LYS A 99 -10.03 8.22 10.35
N ILE A 100 -10.46 7.03 10.78
CA ILE A 100 -10.15 5.76 10.14
C ILE A 100 -11.34 5.36 9.26
N PRO A 101 -11.17 5.27 7.92
CA PRO A 101 -12.26 4.91 7.03
C PRO A 101 -12.69 3.45 7.21
N ALA A 102 -13.96 3.17 6.90
CA ALA A 102 -14.50 1.82 6.86
C ALA A 102 -13.77 0.96 5.80
N GLY A 103 -13.57 -0.32 6.11
CA GLY A 103 -12.95 -1.28 5.22
C GLY A 103 -11.44 -1.18 5.12
N LEU A 104 -10.77 -0.48 6.04
CA LEU A 104 -9.32 -0.34 6.02
C LEU A 104 -8.63 -1.71 6.17
N SER A 105 -7.55 -1.94 5.41
CA SER A 105 -6.74 -3.16 5.52
C SER A 105 -5.69 -3.02 6.61
N ASP A 106 -5.30 -4.16 7.20
CA ASP A 106 -4.15 -4.21 8.10
C ASP A 106 -2.87 -3.69 7.43
N GLY A 107 -2.03 -3.00 8.19
CA GLY A 107 -0.78 -2.41 7.72
C GLY A 107 -0.95 -1.14 6.87
N THR A 108 -2.18 -0.65 6.66
CA THR A 108 -2.39 0.61 5.93
C THR A 108 -1.77 1.78 6.68
N GLU A 109 -1.01 2.61 5.99
CA GLU A 109 -0.41 3.82 6.53
C GLU A 109 -1.23 5.06 6.15
N ILE A 110 -1.50 5.92 7.13
CA ILE A 110 -2.18 7.20 6.94
C ILE A 110 -1.22 8.33 7.29
N ARG A 111 -1.05 9.28 6.36
CA ARG A 111 -0.20 10.46 6.55
C ARG A 111 -1.01 11.67 7.00
N TYR A 112 -0.57 12.30 8.08
CA TYR A 112 -1.07 13.55 8.62
C TYR A 112 0.03 14.63 8.45
N ALA A 113 -0.14 15.48 7.44
CA ALA A 113 0.85 16.49 7.09
C ALA A 113 0.97 17.58 8.17
N GLY A 114 2.19 17.95 8.56
CA GLY A 114 2.44 19.00 9.56
C GLY A 114 2.18 18.59 11.01
N TYR A 115 1.86 17.32 11.27
CA TYR A 115 1.65 16.77 12.63
C TYR A 115 2.91 16.08 13.21
N GLY A 116 4.06 16.20 12.55
CA GLY A 116 5.35 15.72 13.05
C GLY A 116 6.02 16.67 14.05
N GLU A 117 7.31 16.46 14.31
CA GLU A 117 8.08 17.32 15.22
C GLU A 117 8.25 18.73 14.63
N GLU A 118 8.41 19.72 15.51
CA GLU A 118 8.75 21.08 15.11
C GLU A 118 10.16 21.14 14.53
N GLY A 119 10.32 21.93 13.46
CA GLY A 119 11.62 22.14 12.85
C GLY A 119 12.39 23.28 13.54
N PRO A 120 13.73 23.27 13.49
CA PRO A 120 14.56 24.29 14.11
C PRO A 120 14.27 25.68 13.55
N ALA A 121 14.35 26.71 14.40
CA ALA A 121 14.19 28.12 14.03
C ALA A 121 12.85 28.44 13.31
N GLY A 122 11.74 27.85 13.77
CA GLY A 122 10.41 28.10 13.22
C GLY A 122 10.18 27.47 11.83
N ALA A 123 11.00 26.49 11.44
CA ALA A 123 10.79 25.72 10.22
C ALA A 123 9.47 24.92 10.26
N GLU A 124 8.98 24.55 9.09
CA GLU A 124 7.78 23.72 8.96
C GLU A 124 7.89 22.44 9.80
N LYS A 125 6.77 22.03 10.41
CA LYS A 125 6.67 20.77 11.15
C LYS A 125 6.85 19.58 10.21
N GLY A 126 7.37 18.48 10.75
CA GLY A 126 7.38 17.16 10.09
C GLY A 126 5.97 16.63 9.80
N ASP A 127 5.87 15.42 9.26
CA ASP A 127 4.60 14.72 9.09
C ASP A 127 4.45 13.57 10.08
N LEU A 128 3.22 13.21 10.42
CA LEU A 128 2.90 12.03 11.22
C LEU A 128 2.40 10.91 10.30
N PHE A 129 3.03 9.74 10.37
CA PHE A 129 2.62 8.52 9.69
C PHE A 129 2.05 7.56 10.71
N ILE A 130 0.86 7.06 10.44
CA ILE A 130 0.15 6.16 11.35
C ILE A 130 -0.12 4.85 10.62
N THR A 131 0.56 3.79 11.04
CA THR A 131 0.32 2.44 10.57
C THR A 131 -0.83 1.84 11.38
N ILE A 132 -1.89 1.40 10.70
CA ILE A 132 -3.02 0.75 11.36
C ILE A 132 -2.71 -0.74 11.54
N LYS A 133 -2.92 -1.25 12.76
CA LYS A 133 -2.82 -2.66 13.12
C LYS A 133 -4.18 -3.20 13.50
N VAL A 134 -4.76 -4.03 12.63
CA VAL A 134 -6.07 -4.63 12.85
C VAL A 134 -5.90 -5.90 13.68
N LYS A 135 -6.62 -6.00 14.80
CA LYS A 135 -6.64 -7.21 15.60
C LYS A 135 -7.25 -8.37 14.80
N PRO A 136 -6.58 -9.52 14.70
CA PRO A 136 -7.08 -10.65 13.93
C PRO A 136 -8.39 -11.18 14.52
N HIS A 137 -9.32 -11.57 13.66
CA HIS A 137 -10.55 -12.24 14.07
C HIS A 137 -10.35 -13.76 14.06
N PRO A 138 -10.85 -14.51 15.06
CA PRO A 138 -10.54 -15.94 15.21
C PRO A 138 -11.08 -16.82 14.07
N LYS A 139 -12.18 -16.43 13.41
CA LYS A 139 -12.84 -17.22 12.37
C LYS A 139 -12.83 -16.59 10.98
N LEU A 140 -12.56 -15.29 10.89
CA LEU A 140 -12.75 -14.51 9.66
C LEU A 140 -11.40 -13.99 9.21
N VAL A 141 -10.99 -14.40 8.03
CA VAL A 141 -9.74 -13.98 7.41
C VAL A 141 -10.07 -13.05 6.26
N ILE A 142 -9.53 -11.82 6.29
CA ILE A 142 -9.73 -10.84 5.21
C ILE A 142 -8.60 -10.97 4.21
N GLN A 143 -8.93 -11.08 2.93
CA GLN A 143 -7.99 -10.97 1.82
C GLN A 143 -8.55 -10.00 0.78
N GLY A 144 -7.91 -8.84 0.65
CA GLY A 144 -8.45 -7.75 -0.16
C GLY A 144 -9.76 -7.22 0.41
N ASP A 145 -10.83 -7.28 -0.37
CA ASP A 145 -12.20 -6.94 0.05
C ASP A 145 -13.01 -8.19 0.46
N ASP A 146 -12.51 -9.38 0.15
CA ASP A 146 -13.19 -10.64 0.39
C ASP A 146 -12.81 -11.22 1.75
N VAL A 147 -13.71 -12.07 2.26
CA VAL A 147 -13.60 -12.73 3.56
C VAL A 147 -13.60 -14.22 3.36
N PHE A 148 -12.81 -14.92 4.15
CA PHE A 148 -12.69 -16.37 4.12
C PHE A 148 -12.93 -16.91 5.53
N SER A 149 -13.74 -17.96 5.61
CA SER A 149 -13.91 -18.73 6.84
C SER A 149 -14.00 -20.22 6.53
N VAL A 150 -13.80 -21.00 7.58
CA VAL A 150 -13.92 -22.46 7.53
C VAL A 150 -15.03 -22.85 8.49
N GLU A 151 -15.98 -23.64 8.00
CA GLU A 151 -17.07 -24.19 8.81
C GLU A 151 -16.98 -25.72 8.78
N GLU A 152 -17.04 -26.33 9.95
CA GLU A 152 -16.98 -27.77 10.11
C GLU A 152 -18.40 -28.34 10.18
N ILE A 153 -18.66 -29.38 9.40
CA ILE A 153 -19.90 -30.14 9.45
C ILE A 153 -19.62 -31.61 9.69
N SER A 154 -20.54 -32.29 10.35
CA SER A 154 -20.47 -33.74 10.50
C SER A 154 -20.69 -34.45 9.16
N PHE A 155 -20.16 -35.67 9.03
CA PHE A 155 -20.47 -36.57 7.91
C PHE A 155 -21.98 -36.69 7.66
N ALA A 156 -22.80 -36.79 8.71
CA ALA A 156 -24.25 -36.91 8.56
C ALA A 156 -24.87 -35.65 7.93
N GLN A 157 -24.45 -34.45 8.35
CA GLN A 157 -24.89 -33.18 7.75
C GLN A 157 -24.45 -33.05 6.29
N ALA A 158 -23.24 -33.52 5.96
CA ALA A 158 -22.75 -33.51 4.57
C ALA A 158 -23.60 -34.41 3.66
N VAL A 159 -24.00 -35.59 4.16
CA VAL A 159 -24.81 -36.56 3.40
C VAL A 159 -26.27 -36.12 3.31
N LEU A 160 -26.89 -35.74 4.42
CA LEU A 160 -28.33 -35.47 4.50
C LEU A 160 -28.70 -34.02 4.16
N GLY A 161 -27.72 -33.11 4.17
CA GLY A 161 -27.94 -31.67 4.12
C GLY A 161 -28.32 -31.11 5.50
N ASP A 162 -28.17 -29.79 5.65
CA ASP A 162 -28.49 -29.09 6.89
C ASP A 162 -28.67 -27.58 6.64
N THR A 163 -29.04 -26.82 7.67
CA THR A 163 -28.95 -25.36 7.69
C THR A 163 -28.08 -24.91 8.85
N LEU A 164 -26.91 -24.35 8.54
CA LEU A 164 -25.96 -23.85 9.54
C LEU A 164 -26.16 -22.36 9.80
N GLU A 165 -25.80 -21.91 11.01
CA GLU A 165 -25.69 -20.49 11.33
C GLU A 165 -24.23 -20.04 11.31
N VAL A 166 -23.85 -19.35 10.24
CA VAL A 166 -22.47 -18.93 9.98
C VAL A 166 -22.26 -17.46 10.34
N ASP A 167 -21.05 -17.14 10.81
CA ASP A 167 -20.65 -15.78 11.13
C ASP A 167 -20.33 -15.03 9.83
N ALA A 168 -21.02 -13.93 9.54
CA ALA A 168 -20.77 -13.10 8.35
C ALA A 168 -20.56 -11.63 8.73
N ILE A 169 -19.81 -10.89 7.92
CA ILE A 169 -19.59 -9.47 8.18
C ILE A 169 -20.90 -8.69 8.04
N ASP A 170 -21.19 -7.87 9.04
CA ASP A 170 -22.32 -6.95 9.08
C ASP A 170 -21.91 -5.61 9.70
N PRO A 171 -21.63 -4.57 8.88
CA PRO A 171 -21.23 -3.25 9.37
C PRO A 171 -22.27 -2.58 10.29
N ASN A 172 -23.53 -3.03 10.29
CA ASN A 172 -24.56 -2.45 11.13
C ASN A 172 -24.66 -3.14 12.51
N SER A 173 -23.97 -4.27 12.70
CA SER A 173 -23.92 -4.99 13.98
C SER A 173 -22.88 -4.38 14.91
N PRO A 174 -23.09 -4.32 16.24
CA PRO A 174 -22.11 -3.80 17.19
C PRO A 174 -20.73 -4.46 17.13
N THR A 175 -20.66 -5.72 16.72
CA THR A 175 -19.41 -6.50 16.60
C THR A 175 -18.87 -6.55 15.16
N ALA A 176 -19.53 -5.86 14.23
CA ALA A 176 -19.36 -5.99 12.78
C ALA A 176 -19.60 -7.40 12.23
N VAL A 177 -20.23 -8.29 13.00
CA VAL A 177 -20.52 -9.68 12.64
C VAL A 177 -21.97 -10.02 13.01
N SER A 178 -22.66 -10.72 12.13
CA SER A 178 -24.02 -11.23 12.35
C SER A 178 -24.11 -12.69 11.90
N ARG A 179 -24.97 -13.47 12.56
CA ARG A 179 -25.28 -14.86 12.18
C ARG A 179 -26.21 -14.87 10.97
N ILE A 180 -25.87 -15.66 9.94
CA ILE A 180 -26.70 -15.86 8.75
C ILE A 180 -26.93 -17.35 8.55
N LYS A 181 -28.14 -17.72 8.11
CA LYS A 181 -28.46 -19.10 7.76
C LYS A 181 -27.84 -19.47 6.41
N LEU A 182 -26.98 -20.48 6.41
CA LEU A 182 -26.40 -21.10 5.22
C LEU A 182 -27.01 -22.49 5.02
N LYS A 183 -27.72 -22.67 3.90
CA LYS A 183 -28.28 -23.98 3.54
C LYS A 183 -27.18 -24.84 2.91
N ILE A 184 -26.93 -26.00 3.50
CA ILE A 184 -26.02 -27.03 3.02
C ILE A 184 -26.84 -28.10 2.28
N PRO A 185 -26.64 -28.27 0.95
CA PRO A 185 -27.29 -29.34 0.20
C PRO A 185 -26.85 -30.73 0.67
N ALA A 186 -27.75 -31.71 0.52
CA ALA A 186 -27.40 -33.11 0.66
C ALA A 186 -26.31 -33.51 -0.35
N GLY A 187 -25.37 -34.36 0.06
CA GLY A 187 -24.23 -34.78 -0.75
C GLY A 187 -23.12 -33.72 -0.90
N THR A 188 -23.08 -32.71 -0.03
CA THR A 188 -22.01 -31.69 -0.04
C THR A 188 -20.64 -32.35 0.16
N GLN A 189 -19.71 -32.09 -0.77
CA GLN A 189 -18.37 -32.67 -0.71
C GLN A 189 -17.45 -31.88 0.23
N PRO A 190 -16.43 -32.52 0.84
CA PRO A 190 -15.40 -31.81 1.59
C PRO A 190 -14.71 -30.73 0.74
N ASN A 191 -14.29 -29.63 1.39
CA ASN A 191 -13.69 -28.45 0.78
C ASN A 191 -14.59 -27.68 -0.20
N THR A 192 -15.88 -28.03 -0.31
CA THR A 192 -16.83 -27.23 -1.08
C THR A 192 -16.86 -25.80 -0.54
N GLN A 193 -16.84 -24.82 -1.44
CA GLN A 193 -16.90 -23.41 -1.08
C GLN A 193 -18.29 -22.83 -1.37
N PHE A 194 -18.88 -22.19 -0.37
CA PHE A 194 -20.11 -21.42 -0.50
C PHE A 194 -19.78 -19.93 -0.53
N ARG A 195 -20.34 -19.19 -1.49
CA ARG A 195 -20.17 -17.75 -1.62
C ARG A 195 -21.40 -17.02 -1.09
N LEU A 196 -21.21 -16.23 -0.04
CA LEU A 196 -22.17 -15.26 0.44
C LEU A 196 -21.90 -13.91 -0.22
N ARG A 197 -22.70 -13.59 -1.24
CA ARG A 197 -22.53 -12.36 -2.04
C ARG A 197 -22.75 -11.10 -1.19
N GLY A 198 -21.85 -10.13 -1.30
CA GLY A 198 -21.92 -8.84 -0.61
C GLY A 198 -21.70 -8.92 0.89
N LYS A 199 -21.23 -10.06 1.40
CA LYS A 199 -20.95 -10.28 2.83
C LYS A 199 -19.47 -10.15 3.18
N GLY A 200 -18.65 -9.63 2.27
CA GLY A 200 -17.27 -9.26 2.52
C GLY A 200 -17.10 -7.88 3.16
N LYS A 201 -15.87 -7.39 3.16
CA LYS A 201 -15.48 -6.09 3.72
C LYS A 201 -15.97 -4.95 2.82
N PRO A 202 -16.35 -3.78 3.39
CA PRO A 202 -16.58 -2.57 2.61
C PRO A 202 -15.35 -2.16 1.81
N LYS A 203 -15.55 -1.63 0.61
CA LYS A 203 -14.45 -1.08 -0.20
C LYS A 203 -14.04 0.27 0.37
N VAL A 204 -12.75 0.47 0.64
CA VAL A 204 -12.21 1.77 1.10
C VAL A 204 -12.44 2.86 0.05
N ARG A 205 -12.29 2.48 -1.24
CA ARG A 205 -12.46 3.36 -2.39
C ARG A 205 -13.60 2.84 -3.25
N GLY A 206 -14.71 3.58 -3.28
CA GLY A 206 -15.88 3.26 -4.09
C GLY A 206 -17.05 2.68 -3.29
N PHE A 207 -18.05 2.19 -4.01
CA PHE A 207 -19.27 1.64 -3.43
C PHE A 207 -19.24 0.10 -3.44
N GLY A 208 -19.96 -0.48 -2.47
CA GLY A 208 -20.16 -1.91 -2.38
C GLY A 208 -19.19 -2.60 -1.41
N ARG A 209 -19.25 -3.93 -1.45
CA ARG A 209 -18.54 -4.83 -0.54
C ARG A 209 -17.99 -6.00 -1.34
N GLY A 210 -16.93 -6.63 -0.83
CA GLY A 210 -16.53 -7.95 -1.31
C GLY A 210 -17.52 -9.04 -0.92
N ASP A 211 -17.11 -10.28 -1.10
CA ASP A 211 -17.88 -11.47 -0.77
C ASP A 211 -17.27 -12.25 0.38
N HIS A 212 -18.04 -13.18 0.94
CA HIS A 212 -17.55 -14.10 1.96
C HIS A 212 -17.60 -15.53 1.43
N TYR A 213 -16.44 -16.16 1.35
CA TYR A 213 -16.23 -17.54 0.94
C TYR A 213 -16.11 -18.43 2.18
N ILE A 214 -16.99 -19.40 2.28
CA ILE A 214 -17.05 -20.35 3.38
C ILE A 214 -16.63 -21.71 2.85
N GLN A 215 -15.50 -22.23 3.32
CA GLN A 215 -15.03 -23.57 3.01
C GLN A 215 -15.59 -24.57 4.01
N ILE A 216 -16.23 -25.62 3.51
CA ILE A 216 -16.79 -26.67 4.35
C ILE A 216 -15.76 -27.78 4.59
N LEU A 217 -15.49 -28.09 5.85
CA LEU A 217 -14.73 -29.28 6.23
C LEU A 217 -15.67 -30.32 6.82
N VAL A 218 -15.60 -31.55 6.31
CA VAL A 218 -16.38 -32.66 6.85
C VAL A 218 -15.57 -33.36 7.92
N THR A 219 -16.08 -33.35 9.15
CA THR A 219 -15.46 -34.03 10.29
C THR A 219 -16.07 -35.42 10.48
N ILE A 220 -15.18 -36.39 10.68
CA ILE A 220 -15.54 -37.78 10.97
C ILE A 220 -15.23 -38.03 12.44
N PRO A 221 -16.22 -38.45 13.26
CA PRO A 221 -15.99 -38.66 14.69
C PRO A 221 -15.03 -39.83 14.91
N ALA A 222 -14.03 -39.64 15.78
CA ALA A 222 -13.05 -40.69 16.12
C ALA A 222 -13.64 -41.85 16.95
N ARG A 223 -14.77 -41.62 17.61
CA ARG A 223 -15.49 -42.62 18.42
C ARG A 223 -16.98 -42.52 18.14
N ILE A 224 -17.63 -43.67 18.05
CA ILE A 224 -19.07 -43.78 17.81
C ILE A 224 -19.69 -44.79 18.77
N SER A 225 -20.96 -44.61 19.10
CA SER A 225 -21.70 -45.52 19.98
C SER A 225 -21.97 -46.87 19.30
N ARG A 226 -22.31 -47.91 20.07
CA ARG A 226 -22.71 -49.22 19.51
C ARG A 226 -23.87 -49.10 18.52
N GLN A 227 -24.83 -48.21 18.81
CA GLN A 227 -25.97 -47.95 17.94
C GLN A 227 -25.54 -47.26 16.63
N GLN A 228 -24.70 -46.23 16.71
CA GLN A 228 -24.17 -45.53 15.53
C GLN A 228 -23.35 -46.47 14.64
N LYS A 229 -22.53 -47.33 15.24
CA LYS A 229 -21.76 -48.35 14.52
C LYS A 229 -22.68 -49.29 13.75
N LYS A 230 -23.71 -49.83 14.42
CA LYS A 230 -24.70 -50.71 13.78
C LYS A 230 -25.39 -50.03 12.60
N LEU A 231 -25.80 -48.77 12.75
CA LEU A 231 -26.43 -48.00 11.66
C LEU A 231 -25.50 -47.83 10.45
N LEU A 232 -24.20 -47.58 10.66
CA LEU A 232 -23.23 -47.47 9.58
C LEU A 232 -22.91 -48.83 8.94
N GLU A 233 -22.85 -49.92 9.72
CA GLU A 233 -22.71 -51.28 9.19
C GLU A 233 -23.91 -51.69 8.32
N ASP A 234 -25.13 -51.33 8.74
CA ASP A 234 -26.34 -51.58 7.96
C ASP A 234 -26.36 -50.73 6.69
N TYR A 235 -25.92 -49.46 6.75
CA TYR A 235 -25.74 -48.61 5.56
C TYR A 235 -24.77 -49.23 4.56
N LEU A 236 -23.63 -49.75 5.01
CA LEU A 236 -22.63 -50.41 4.14
C LEU A 236 -23.15 -51.66 3.42
N LYS A 237 -24.15 -52.36 3.98
CA LYS A 237 -24.78 -53.53 3.34
C LYS A 237 -25.89 -53.15 2.36
N SER A 238 -26.43 -51.93 2.50
CA SER A 238 -27.57 -51.46 1.72
C SER A 238 -27.19 -50.84 0.38
N GLY A 239 -25.93 -50.42 0.22
CA GLY A 239 -25.34 -49.96 -1.03
C GLY A 239 -24.54 -51.05 -1.71
#